data_AF-A0A6P2CRZ8-F1
#
_entry.id   AF-A0A6P2CRZ8-F1
#
_cell.length_a   1.000
_cell.length_b   1.000
_cell.length_c   1.000
_cell.angle_alpha   90.00
_cell.angle_beta   90.00
_cell.angle_gamma   90.00
#
_symmetry.space_group_name_H-M   'P 1'
#
loop_
_entity.id
_entity.type
_entity.pdbx_description
1 polymer ?
#
loop_
_entity_poly.entity_id
_entity_poly.type
_entity_poly.pdbx_seq_one_letter_code
_entity_poly.pdbx_strand_id
1 'polypeptide(L)' 'MNAICIKCWNPDALVKMHLDGTGEFECAECDETFSCQEVTDCLAAMQGKWAKLIKWAESYPTVEA' A
#
# COMPACT_ATOMS: atom_id res chain seq x y z
N MET A 1 10.07 -4.98 -11.02
CA MET A 1 9.44 -4.83 -9.69
C MET A 1 8.54 -3.61 -9.84
N ASN A 2 7.22 -3.80 -9.94
CA ASN A 2 6.29 -2.70 -10.19
C ASN A 2 5.94 -2.05 -8.85
N ALA A 3 5.93 -0.71 -8.81
CA ALA A 3 5.51 0.02 -7.63
C ALA A 3 3.98 -0.04 -7.51
N ILE A 4 3.48 -0.24 -6.30
CA ILE A 4 2.04 -0.26 -6.01
C ILE A 4 1.66 1.13 -5.50
N CYS A 5 0.56 1.68 -6.02
CA CYS A 5 0.03 2.93 -5.50
C CYS A 5 -0.54 2.73 -4.09
N ILE A 6 -0.06 3.52 -3.13
CA ILE A 6 -0.52 3.46 -1.73
C ILE A 6 -1.92 4.05 -1.51
N LYS A 7 -2.48 4.73 -2.51
CA LYS A 7 -3.80 5.37 -2.45
C LYS A 7 -4.89 4.45 -2.96
N CYS A 8 -4.72 3.90 -4.16
CA CYS A 8 -5.71 3.00 -4.78
C CYS A 8 -5.44 1.51 -4.57
N TRP A 9 -4.27 1.14 -4.01
CA TRP A 9 -3.87 -0.25 -3.74
C TRP A 9 -3.87 -1.17 -4.96
N ASN A 10 -3.93 -0.59 -6.16
CA ASN A 10 -3.94 -1.35 -7.40
C ASN A 10 -2.50 -1.79 -7.73
N PRO A 11 -2.21 -3.11 -7.77
CA PRO A 11 -0.88 -3.62 -8.07
C PRO A 11 -0.46 -3.41 -9.54
N ASP A 12 -1.43 -3.18 -10.43
CA ASP A 12 -1.22 -2.93 -11.84
C ASP A 12 -1.16 -1.43 -12.17
N ALA A 13 -1.35 -0.56 -11.18
CA ALA A 13 -1.27 0.89 -11.39
C ALA A 13 0.13 1.33 -11.81
N LEU A 14 0.17 2.22 -12.80
CA LEU A 14 1.42 2.85 -13.23
C LEU A 14 1.75 4.02 -12.29
N VAL A 15 2.75 3.82 -11.44
CA VAL A 15 3.31 4.87 -10.57
C VAL A 15 4.54 5.48 -11.23
N LYS A 16 4.51 6.80 -11.41
CA LYS A 16 5.63 7.59 -11.93
C LYS A 16 6.34 8.29 -10.77
N MET A 17 7.65 8.51 -10.91
CA MET A 17 8.45 9.24 -9.93
C MET A 17 8.89 10.58 -10.53
N HIS A 18 8.74 11.66 -9.77
CA HIS A 18 9.24 12.98 -10.15
C HIS A 18 10.76 13.07 -9.91
N LEU A 19 11.51 13.55 -10.91
CA LEU A 19 12.98 13.66 -10.88
C LEU A 19 13.47 15.09 -10.60
N ASP A 20 12.58 15.97 -10.15
CA ASP A 20 12.83 17.36 -9.78
C ASP A 20 13.41 17.53 -8.38
N GLY A 21 13.60 16.42 -7.65
CA GLY A 21 14.18 16.41 -6.31
C GLY A 21 13.16 16.56 -5.19
N THR A 22 11.86 16.63 -5.49
CA THR A 22 10.81 16.66 -4.45
C THR A 22 10.58 15.29 -3.81
N GLY A 23 10.89 14.21 -4.53
CA GLY A 23 10.66 12.84 -4.06
C GLY A 23 9.18 12.46 -4.05
N GLU A 24 8.41 13.07 -4.94
CA GLU A 24 6.99 12.79 -5.16
C GLU A 24 6.78 11.69 -6.20
N PHE A 25 5.65 10.99 -6.06
CA PHE A 25 5.19 9.93 -6.93
C PHE A 25 3.77 10.24 -7.38
N GLU A 26 3.47 10.02 -8.66
CA GLU A 26 2.14 10.21 -9.25
C GLU A 26 1.57 8.86 -9.70
N CYS A 27 0.33 8.57 -9.35
CA CYS A 27 -0.39 7.41 -9.85
C CYS A 27 -1.23 7.78 -11.07
N ALA A 28 -1.07 7.07 -12.19
CA ALA A 28 -1.84 7.31 -13.41
C ALA A 28 -3.28 6.75 -13.35
N GLU A 29 -3.60 5.88 -12.40
CA GLU A 29 -4.95 5.26 -12.31
C GLU A 29 -5.92 6.05 -11.43
N CYS A 30 -5.40 6.71 -10.39
CA CYS A 30 -6.22 7.49 -9.47
C CYS A 30 -5.88 8.99 -9.47
N ASP A 31 -4.94 9.40 -10.33
CA ASP A 31 -4.45 10.79 -10.47
C ASP A 31 -4.00 11.43 -9.15
N GLU A 32 -3.60 10.62 -8.16
CA GLU A 32 -3.11 11.11 -6.87
C GLU A 32 -1.58 11.13 -6.84
N THR A 33 -1.07 12.17 -6.20
CA THR A 33 0.35 12.34 -5.88
C THR A 33 0.61 12.00 -4.41
N PHE A 34 1.76 11.40 -4.12
CA PHE A 34 2.19 11.06 -2.77
C PHE A 34 3.71 11.07 -2.65
N SER A 35 4.21 11.40 -1.46
CA SER A 35 5.65 11.49 -1.18
C SER A 35 6.25 10.17 -0.71
N CYS A 36 7.58 10.06 -0.79
CA CYS A 36 8.32 8.92 -0.21
C CYS A 36 8.07 8.74 1.30
N GLN A 37 7.85 9.85 2.02
CA GLN A 37 7.50 9.82 3.43
C GLN A 37 6.13 9.16 3.64
N GLU A 38 5.12 9.55 2.86
CA GLU A 38 3.79 8.91 2.92
C GLU A 38 3.83 7.42 2.63
N VAL A 39 4.68 6.97 1.69
CA VAL A 39 4.88 5.54 1.43
C VAL A 39 5.40 4.84 2.68
N THR A 40 6.41 5.42 3.34
CA THR A 40 7.02 4.86 4.55
C THR A 40 6.00 4.78 5.70
N ASP A 41 5.27 5.87 5.94
CA ASP A 41 4.23 5.94 6.97
C ASP A 41 3.09 4.95 6.71
N CYS A 42 2.66 4.80 5.45
CA CYS A 42 1.59 3.89 5.08
C CYS A 42 2.01 2.42 5.27
N LEU A 43 3.25 2.07 4.89
CA LEU A 43 3.80 0.73 5.13
C LEU A 43 3.90 0.41 6.63
N ALA A 44 4.38 1.36 7.45
CA ALA A 44 4.46 1.19 8.89
C ALA A 44 3.07 1.02 9.54
N ALA A 45 2.11 1.85 9.15
CA ALA A 45 0.73 1.77 9.63
C ALA A 45 0.05 0.46 9.23
N MET A 46 0.32 -0.04 8.03
CA MET A 46 -0.16 -1.32 7.58
C MET A 46 0.37 -2.46 8.43
N GLN A 47 1.69 -2.56 8.65
CA GLN A 47 2.29 -3.67 9.40
C GLN A 47 1.60 -3.91 10.75
N GLY A 48 1.28 -2.85 11.49
CA GLY A 48 0.54 -2.95 12.75
C GLY A 48 -0.93 -3.41 12.59
N LYS A 49 -1.60 -3.02 11.51
CA LYS A 49 -2.99 -3.42 11.22
C LYS A 49 -3.10 -4.85 10.70
N TRP A 50 -2.17 -5.29 9.84
CA TRP A 50 -2.12 -6.66 9.33
C TRP A 50 -1.97 -7.67 10.46
N ALA A 51 -1.18 -7.37 11.50
CA ALA A 51 -1.06 -8.24 12.67
C ALA A 51 -2.41 -8.50 13.38
N LYS A 52 -3.29 -7.49 13.45
CA LYS A 52 -4.63 -7.65 14.02
C LYS A 52 -5.54 -8.47 13.10
N LEU A 53 -5.49 -8.21 11.80
CA LEU A 53 -6.30 -8.91 10.81
C LEU A 53 -5.92 -10.40 10.72
N ILE A 54 -4.62 -10.73 10.77
CA ILE A 54 -4.13 -12.10 10.78
C ILE A 54 -4.68 -12.85 11.99
N LYS A 55 -4.52 -12.31 13.20
CA LYS A 55 -5.08 -12.92 14.42
C LYS A 55 -6.59 -13.16 14.34
N TRP A 56 -7.31 -12.21 13.74
CA TRP A 56 -8.75 -12.36 13.51
C TRP A 56 -9.06 -13.48 12.52
N ALA A 57 -8.32 -13.57 11.41
CA ALA A 57 -8.46 -14.63 10.42
C ALA A 57 -8.11 -16.02 10.99
N GLU A 58 -7.07 -16.11 11.82
CA GLU A 58 -6.68 -17.34 12.53
C GLU A 58 -7.74 -17.81 13.53
N SER A 59 -8.58 -16.90 14.03
CA SER A 59 -9.70 -17.23 14.92
C SER A 59 -10.91 -17.79 14.16
N TYR A 60 -10.84 -17.93 12.83
CA TYR A 60 -11.91 -18.49 12.02
C TYR A 60 -12.06 -19.99 12.32
N PRO A 61 -13.22 -20.46 12.80
CA PRO A 61 -13.42 -21.87 13.10
C PRO A 61 -13.40 -22.67 11.81
N THR A 62 -12.37 -23.50 11.63
CA THR A 62 -12.34 -24.49 10.57
C THR A 62 -13.38 -25.55 10.89
N VAL A 63 -14.45 -25.61 10.11
CA VAL A 63 -15.39 -26.73 10.16
C VAL A 63 -14.64 -27.93 9.56
N GLU A 64 -14.11 -28.80 10.42
CA GLU A 64 -13.59 -30.09 9.98
C GLU A 64 -14.76 -30.85 9.32
N ALA A 65 -14.60 -31.17 8.04
CA ALA A 65 -15.59 -31.89 7.23
C ALA A 65 -15.56 -33.40 7.51
#